data_AF-A0A7Z9S3I7-F1
#
_entry.id   AF-A0A7Z9S3I7-F1
#
_cell.length_a   1.000
_cell.length_b   1.000
_cell.length_c   1.000
_cell.angle_alpha   90.00
_cell.angle_beta   90.00
_cell.angle_gamma   90.00
#
_symmetry.space_group_name_H-M   'P 1'
#
loop_
_entity.id
_entity.type
_entity.pdbx_description
1 polymer ?
#
loop_
_entity_poly.entity_id
_entity_poly.type
_entity_poly.pdbx_seq_one_letter_code
_entity_poly.pdbx_strand_id
1 'polypeptide(L)'
;TSRSGITMTAARFLGLERRDGARFSMLLSIPVIIGAGSLQGWKLYQSGDAQLTATAILAAGFAFTAALVVMAALMAWLKRSTYTPFVIYRICLGGFLLAVVYGWL
;
A
#
# COMPACT_ATOMS: atom_id res chain seq x y z
N THR A 1 -1.85 0.17 10.69
CA THR A 1 -2.93 0.84 9.92
C THR A 1 -2.70 0.73 8.42
N SER A 2 -3.72 0.87 7.56
CA SER A 2 -3.56 0.86 6.09
C SER A 2 -4.36 2.00 5.46
N ARG A 3 -3.69 2.85 4.66
CA ARG A 3 -4.32 3.97 3.93
C ARG A 3 -5.46 3.47 3.05
N SER A 4 -5.17 2.52 2.16
CA SER A 4 -6.15 2.02 1.19
C SER A 4 -7.33 1.34 1.87
N GLY A 5 -7.11 0.63 2.99
CA GLY A 5 -8.19 0.04 3.76
C GLY A 5 -9.15 1.10 4.32
N ILE A 6 -8.62 2.16 4.93
CA ILE A 6 -9.44 3.24 5.49
C ILE A 6 -10.25 3.94 4.40
N THR A 7 -9.61 4.32 3.30
CA THR A 7 -10.25 5.06 2.20
C THR A 7 -11.29 4.21 1.47
N MET A 8 -11.02 2.92 1.25
CA MET A 8 -12.01 1.99 0.69
C MET A 8 -13.19 1.77 1.65
N THR A 9 -12.94 1.59 2.95
CA THR A 9 -14.01 1.45 3.95
C THR A 9 -14.85 2.72 4.04
N ALA A 10 -14.24 3.91 4.08
CA ALA A 10 -14.95 5.19 4.04
C ALA A 10 -15.80 5.33 2.77
N ALA A 11 -15.24 5.00 1.60
CA ALA A 11 -15.99 5.02 0.34
C ALA A 11 -17.20 4.06 0.37
N ARG A 12 -17.05 2.88 0.98
CA ARG A 12 -18.16 1.93 1.18
C ARG A 12 -19.24 2.48 2.10
N PHE A 13 -18.87 3.19 3.17
CA PHE A 13 -19.84 3.87 4.05
C PHE A 13 -20.58 5.00 3.34
N LEU A 14 -19.94 5.67 2.38
CA LEU A 14 -20.55 6.68 1.52
C LEU A 14 -21.37 6.09 0.36
N GLY A 15 -21.55 4.76 0.31
CA GLY A 15 -22.39 4.09 -0.68
C GLY A 15 -21.69 3.71 -2.00
N LEU A 16 -20.40 4.01 -2.19
CA LEU A 16 -19.68 3.63 -3.41
C LEU A 16 -19.53 2.12 -3.51
N GLU A 17 -19.67 1.54 -4.70
CA GLU A 17 -19.37 0.12 -4.90
C GLU A 17 -17.90 -0.21 -4.58
N ARG A 18 -17.62 -1.49 -4.29
CA ARG A 18 -16.26 -1.96 -3.92
C ARG A 18 -15.21 -1.57 -4.97
N ARG A 19 -15.57 -1.70 -6.24
CA ARG A 19 -14.66 -1.39 -7.35
C ARG A 19 -14.38 0.10 -7.43
N ASP A 20 -15.39 0.94 -7.23
CA ASP A 20 -15.24 2.39 -7.31
C ASP A 20 -14.55 2.96 -6.07
N GLY A 21 -14.84 2.44 -4.88
CA GLY A 21 -14.09 2.75 -3.67
C GLY A 21 -12.61 2.37 -3.78
N ALA A 22 -12.30 1.23 -4.42
CA ALA A 22 -10.92 0.85 -4.69
C ALA A 22 -10.23 1.79 -5.68
N ARG A 23 -10.90 2.16 -6.79
CA ARG A 23 -10.39 3.13 -7.76
C ARG A 23 -10.15 4.50 -7.15
N PHE A 24 -11.12 5.00 -6.38
CA PHE A 24 -10.99 6.26 -5.66
C PHE A 24 -9.77 6.23 -4.73
N SER A 25 -9.60 5.15 -3.96
CA SER A 25 -8.43 4.97 -3.10
C SER A 25 -7.10 4.94 -3.89
N MET A 26 -7.07 4.36 -5.08
CA MET A 26 -5.86 4.32 -5.92
C MET A 26 -5.52 5.72 -6.44
N LEU A 27 -6.51 6.47 -6.92
CA LEU A 27 -6.33 7.85 -7.40
C LEU A 27 -5.86 8.79 -6.29
N LEU A 28 -6.47 8.70 -5.10
CA LEU A 28 -6.07 9.47 -3.92
C LEU A 28 -4.63 9.18 -3.50
N SER A 29 -4.11 7.98 -3.82
CA SER A 29 -2.74 7.60 -3.49
C SER A 29 -1.70 8.34 -4.33
N ILE A 30 -2.05 8.86 -5.51
CA ILE A 30 -1.12 9.53 -6.43
C ILE A 30 -0.44 10.75 -5.78
N PRO A 31 -1.16 11.79 -5.30
CA PRO A 31 -0.52 12.96 -4.69
C PRO A 31 0.29 12.60 -3.44
N VAL A 32 -0.18 11.61 -2.67
CA VAL A 32 0.51 11.15 -1.45
C VAL A 32 1.83 10.45 -1.78
N ILE A 33 1.85 9.58 -2.79
CA ILE A 33 3.06 8.85 -3.21
C ILE A 33 4.05 9.81 -3.85
N ILE A 34 3.59 10.75 -4.68
CA ILE A 34 4.46 11.78 -5.25
C ILE A 34 5.12 12.59 -4.14
N GLY A 35 4.34 13.12 -3.19
CA GLY A 35 4.89 13.92 -2.08
C GLY A 35 5.89 13.14 -1.22
N ALA A 36 5.56 11.91 -0.83
CA ALA A 36 6.46 11.07 -0.04
C ALA A 36 7.72 10.67 -0.83
N GLY A 37 7.56 10.32 -2.11
CA GLY A 37 8.66 9.95 -3.00
C GLY A 37 9.62 11.11 -3.25
N SER A 38 9.10 12.31 -3.51
CA SER A 38 9.92 13.52 -3.69
C SER A 38 10.72 13.86 -2.43
N LEU A 39 10.08 13.82 -1.25
CA LEU A 39 10.77 14.08 0.01
C LEU A 39 11.88 13.04 0.27
N GLN A 40 11.60 11.76 0.03
CA GLN A 40 12.58 10.70 0.23
C GLN A 40 13.72 10.78 -0.79
N GLY A 41 13.41 11.10 -2.05
CA GLY A 41 14.39 11.34 -3.10
C GLY A 41 15.30 12.53 -2.80
N TRP A 42 14.74 13.61 -2.23
CA TRP A 42 15.52 14.76 -1.79
C TRP A 42 16.50 14.42 -0.65
N LYS A 43 16.05 13.62 0.33
CA LYS A 43 16.93 13.13 1.41
C LYS A 43 18.04 12.24 0.90
N LEU A 44 17.73 11.37 -0.06
CA LEU A 44 18.69 10.49 -0.70
C LEU A 44 19.72 11.27 -1.52
N TYR A 45 19.30 12.31 -2.24
CA TYR A 45 20.21 13.21 -2.94
C TYR A 45 21.17 13.90 -1.96
N GLN A 46 20.66 14.41 -0.83
CA GLN A 46 21.48 15.05 0.20
C GLN A 46 22.45 14.09 0.89
N SER A 47 22.20 12.78 0.91
CA SER A 47 23.10 11.83 1.58
C SER A 47 24.41 11.64 0.79
N GLY A 48 24.46 11.99 -0.49
CA GLY A 48 25.65 11.85 -1.34
C GLY A 48 26.09 10.40 -1.59
N ASP A 49 25.29 9.42 -1.17
CA ASP A 49 25.63 8.01 -1.26
C ASP A 49 25.16 7.43 -2.61
N ALA A 50 26.11 7.23 -3.51
CA ALA A 50 25.86 6.72 -4.85
C ALA A 50 25.36 5.25 -4.83
N GLN A 51 25.81 4.44 -3.89
CA GLN A 51 25.40 3.03 -3.78
C GLN A 51 23.96 2.93 -3.25
N LEU A 52 23.63 3.72 -2.23
CA LEU A 52 22.27 3.82 -1.73
C LEU A 52 21.32 4.37 -2.80
N THR A 53 21.80 5.32 -3.61
CA THR A 53 21.00 5.88 -4.71
C THR A 53 20.70 4.84 -5.78
N ALA A 54 21.71 4.09 -6.23
CA ALA A 54 21.52 3.03 -7.22
C ALA A 54 20.55 1.93 -6.72
N THR A 55 20.71 1.50 -5.48
CA THR A 55 19.82 0.49 -4.87
C THR A 55 18.38 1.01 -4.70
N ALA A 56 18.21 2.28 -4.32
CA ALA A 56 16.88 2.89 -4.23
C ALA A 56 16.16 2.98 -5.58
N ILE A 57 16.87 3.31 -6.67
CA ILE A 57 16.30 3.35 -8.01
C ILE A 57 15.84 1.95 -8.45
N LEU A 58 16.66 0.91 -8.22
CA LEU A 58 16.28 -0.47 -8.50
C LEU A 58 15.04 -0.89 -7.68
N ALA A 59 15.03 -0.60 -6.38
CA ALA A 59 13.89 -0.87 -5.52
C ALA A 59 12.62 -0.14 -5.97
N ALA A 60 12.74 1.11 -6.44
CA ALA A 60 11.63 1.87 -7.00
C ALA A 60 11.07 1.21 -8.27
N GLY A 61 11.93 0.67 -9.15
CA GLY A 61 11.53 -0.09 -10.33
C GLY A 61 10.75 -1.37 -9.98
N PHE A 62 11.24 -2.14 -9.01
CA PHE A 62 10.51 -3.32 -8.51
C PHE A 62 9.19 -2.95 -7.83
N ALA A 63 9.18 -1.90 -7.02
CA ALA A 63 7.96 -1.43 -6.37
C ALA A 63 6.92 -0.95 -7.39
N PHE A 64 7.34 -0.25 -8.45
CA PHE A 64 6.46 0.20 -9.52
C PHE A 64 5.82 -0.96 -10.27
N THR A 65 6.62 -1.94 -10.70
CA THR A 65 6.11 -3.12 -11.42
C THR A 65 5.18 -3.95 -10.54
N ALA A 66 5.54 -4.20 -9.28
CA ALA A 66 4.70 -4.87 -8.31
C ALA A 66 3.38 -4.13 -8.08
N ALA A 67 3.41 -2.80 -7.96
CA ALA A 67 2.20 -1.99 -7.78
C ALA A 67 1.24 -2.10 -8.97
N LEU A 68 1.75 -2.06 -10.21
CA LEU A 68 0.92 -2.24 -11.41
C LEU A 68 0.25 -3.62 -11.45
N VAL A 69 1.02 -4.68 -11.16
CA VAL A 69 0.51 -6.05 -11.12
C VAL A 69 -0.58 -6.17 -10.05
N VAL A 70 -0.33 -5.67 -8.83
CA VAL A 70 -1.29 -5.74 -7.73
C VAL A 70 -2.53 -4.89 -8.01
N MET A 71 -2.42 -3.71 -8.63
CA MET A 71 -3.58 -2.90 -9.01
C MET A 71 -4.48 -3.67 -9.99
N ALA A 72 -3.90 -4.27 -11.02
CA ALA A 72 -4.64 -5.08 -11.98
C ALA A 72 -5.29 -6.31 -11.31
N ALA A 73 -4.52 -7.03 -10.50
CA ALA A 73 -5.00 -8.22 -9.78
C ALA A 73 -6.13 -7.89 -8.80
N LEU A 74 -6.00 -6.82 -8.01
CA LEU A 74 -7.01 -6.39 -7.04
C LEU A 74 -8.32 -5.99 -7.76
N MET A 75 -8.21 -5.26 -8.88
CA MET A 75 -9.37 -4.88 -9.67
C MET A 75 -10.08 -6.09 -10.30
N ALA A 76 -9.34 -7.13 -10.67
CA ALA A 76 -9.91 -8.39 -11.13
C ALA A 76 -10.58 -9.17 -9.98
N TRP A 77 -9.94 -9.21 -8.81
CA TRP A 77 -10.43 -9.88 -7.60
C TRP A 77 -11.76 -9.29 -7.12
N LEU A 78 -11.85 -7.96 -7.05
CA LEU A 78 -13.04 -7.27 -6.55
C LEU A 78 -14.29 -7.46 -7.41
N LYS A 79 -14.15 -7.95 -8.65
CA LYS A 79 -15.31 -8.35 -9.47
C LYS A 79 -15.99 -9.62 -8.95
N ARG A 80 -15.28 -10.46 -8.19
CA ARG A 80 -15.71 -11.82 -7.82
C ARG A 80 -15.77 -12.06 -6.32
N SER A 81 -15.18 -11.17 -5.52
CA SER A 81 -14.92 -11.44 -4.10
C SER A 81 -15.06 -10.18 -3.22
N THR A 82 -14.97 -10.38 -1.91
CA THR A 82 -15.09 -9.36 -0.86
C THR A 82 -13.72 -8.97 -0.32
N TYR A 83 -13.70 -7.97 0.58
CA TYR A 83 -12.50 -7.59 1.34
C TYR A 83 -12.18 -8.54 2.51
N THR A 84 -13.04 -9.52 2.80
CA THR A 84 -12.94 -10.39 3.99
C THR A 84 -11.57 -11.08 4.15
N PRO A 85 -10.95 -11.64 3.08
CA PRO A 85 -9.63 -12.25 3.20
C PRO A 85 -8.54 -11.28 3.68
N PHE A 86 -8.62 -10.01 3.25
CA PHE A 86 -7.67 -8.97 3.68
C PHE A 86 -7.86 -8.60 5.14
N VAL A 87 -9.09 -8.64 5.65
CA VAL A 87 -9.37 -8.39 7.07
C VAL A 87 -8.80 -9.50 7.92
N ILE A 88 -9.04 -10.77 7.55
CA ILE A 88 -8.50 -11.94 8.25
C ILE A 88 -6.97 -11.88 8.27
N TYR A 89 -6.34 -11.65 7.11
CA TYR A 89 -4.90 -11.49 7.01
C TYR A 89 -4.36 -10.42 7.98
N ARG A 90 -5.03 -9.25 8.08
CA ARG A 90 -4.60 -8.17 8.97
C ARG A 90 -4.79 -8.49 10.45
N ILE A 91 -5.83 -9.22 10.82
CA ILE A 91 -6.04 -9.65 12.22
C ILE A 91 -4.95 -10.65 12.61
N CYS A 92 -4.68 -11.66 11.77
CA CYS A 92 -3.62 -12.63 12.02
C CYS A 92 -2.24 -11.97 12.11
N LEU A 93 -1.91 -11.10 11.15
CA LEU A 93 -0.64 -10.37 11.14
C LEU A 93 -0.52 -9.46 12.37
N GLY A 94 -1.60 -8.75 12.74
CA GLY A 94 -1.62 -7.91 13.93
C GLY A 94 -1.38 -8.71 15.21
N GLY A 95 -2.07 -9.85 15.37
CA GLY A 95 -1.86 -10.75 16.49
C GLY A 95 -0.44 -11.31 16.55
N PHE A 96 0.11 -11.71 15.41
CA PHE A 96 1.50 -12.18 15.30
C PHE A 96 2.50 -11.11 15.74
N LEU A 97 2.35 -9.88 15.24
CA LEU A 97 3.24 -8.77 15.61
C LEU A 97 3.15 -8.44 17.10
N LEU A 98 1.97 -8.52 17.72
CA LEU A 98 1.83 -8.34 19.17
C LEU A 98 2.55 -9.44 19.93
N ALA A 99 2.39 -10.70 19.54
CA ALA A 99 3.09 -11.82 20.17
C ALA A 99 4.62 -11.65 20.14
N VAL A 100 5.17 -11.22 19.01
CA VAL A 100 6.61 -10.91 18.87
C VAL A 100 7.03 -9.75 19.76
N VAL A 101 6.28 -8.63 19.77
CA VAL A 101 6.64 -7.44 20.55
C VAL A 101 6.57 -7.70 22.07
N TYR A 102 5.64 -8.52 22.53
CA TYR A 102 5.51 -8.88 23.95
C TYR A 102 6.35 -10.10 24.34
N GLY A 103 7.21 -10.62 23.45
CA GLY A 103 8.15 -11.70 23.74
C GLY A 103 7.48 -13.06 23.96
N TRP A 104 6.28 -13.26 23.43
CA TRP A 104 5.64 -14.58 23.39
C TRP A 104 6.24 -15.46 22.27
N LEU A 105 6.95 -14.83 21.33
CA LEU A 105 7.74 -15.39 20.23
C LEU A 105 9.06 -14.64 20.15
#